data_AF-D7FP37-F1
#
_entry.id   AF-D7FP37-F1
#
_cell.length_a   1.000
_cell.length_b   1.000
_cell.length_c   1.000
_cell.angle_alpha   90.00
_cell.angle_beta   90.00
_cell.angle_gamma   90.00
#
_symmetry.space_group_name_H-M   'P 1'
#
loop_
_entity.id
_entity.type
_entity.pdbx_description
1 polymer ?
#
loop_
_entity_poly.entity_id
_entity_poly.type
_entity_poly.pdbx_seq_one_letter_code
_entity_poly.pdbx_strand_id
1 'polypeptide(L)'
;MKSTSGTTFGARERLAFALFCGTSVFGLQAVAATDDFNGSSYARNVSLDTNVDIFWTIDLEAETIRVAVHAKAASGWAGVGISEMGGMEGADIVYYEIATGNVTDAHSLVAGAPVVDECTQDWTLLSADASSGGLVFEAERALDTGDAQDRVFEDDSLDGALATRLLAAWGDSESLGYHDVNFAKGEVVMFGGSESADAAEPLVEVKASEDFSYFDVAPKNFTIPTERTWYEETCIKASELPNLDEYHAIGFEGILQEDTAEFVHHLVLTGWYGPPDCGDACFEWLDEIFGGDGSDSYDSEDLSSSNPLDLSGTSGSSSSYSSSYITTYFERNNITLPWFCYNLDDTADIFTWTPGPRNLELPDDVGFLFGNESGGSTPCR
;
A
#
# COMPACT_ATOMS: atom_id res chain seq x y z
N MET A 1 32.85 57.97 -21.25
CA MET A 1 31.40 58.16 -21.49
C MET A 1 30.69 57.01 -20.82
N LYS A 2 29.95 57.28 -19.72
CA LYS A 2 28.47 57.12 -19.64
C LYS A 2 28.00 55.73 -20.11
N SER A 3 27.24 54.94 -19.37
CA SER A 3 26.39 55.19 -18.21
C SER A 3 25.91 53.83 -17.66
N THR A 4 25.88 53.74 -16.33
CA THR A 4 24.95 53.03 -15.45
C THR A 4 23.60 52.58 -16.05
N SER A 5 23.13 51.40 -15.65
CA SER A 5 21.95 51.28 -14.76
C SER A 5 21.82 49.84 -14.24
N GLY A 6 21.67 49.70 -12.92
CA GLY A 6 21.14 48.51 -12.27
C GLY A 6 19.73 48.77 -11.79
N THR A 7 19.01 47.72 -11.41
CA THR A 7 17.83 47.80 -10.54
C THR A 7 17.65 46.48 -9.79
N THR A 8 18.05 46.49 -8.53
CA THR A 8 17.47 45.72 -7.43
C THR A 8 16.16 46.39 -7.01
N PHE A 9 15.08 45.63 -6.89
CA PHE A 9 13.84 45.93 -6.15
C PHE A 9 13.13 44.58 -5.95
N GLY A 10 12.60 44.18 -4.80
CA GLY A 10 12.38 44.85 -3.53
C GLY A 10 11.33 44.02 -2.79
N ALA A 11 11.65 43.63 -1.55
CA ALA A 11 10.71 42.99 -0.65
C ALA A 11 9.44 43.84 -0.49
N ARG A 12 8.28 43.19 -0.43
CA ARG A 12 7.03 43.79 0.06
C ARG A 12 6.32 42.81 0.98
N GLU A 13 6.79 42.79 2.22
CA GLU A 13 5.96 42.48 3.38
C GLU A 13 4.84 43.53 3.46
N ARG A 14 3.59 43.07 3.62
CA ARG A 14 2.46 43.93 3.97
C ARG A 14 2.20 43.77 5.46
N LEU A 15 2.90 44.59 6.24
CA LEU A 15 2.65 44.76 7.67
C LEU A 15 1.50 45.76 7.85
N ALA A 16 0.33 45.28 8.27
CA ALA A 16 -0.77 46.12 8.71
C ALA A 16 -0.64 46.37 10.22
N PHE A 17 -0.14 47.55 10.61
CA PHE A 17 -0.16 48.00 12.00
C PHE A 17 -1.51 48.62 12.32
N ALA A 18 -2.33 47.92 13.10
CA ALA A 18 -3.46 48.51 13.82
C ALA A 18 -3.01 48.85 15.24
N LEU A 19 -3.11 50.12 15.60
CA LEU A 19 -2.80 50.64 16.93
C LEU A 19 -3.98 50.33 17.87
N PHE A 20 -3.81 49.41 18.82
CA PHE A 20 -4.72 49.26 19.95
C PHE A 20 -3.98 49.33 21.27
N CYS A 21 -4.59 50.10 22.17
CA CYS A 21 -4.11 50.47 23.49
C CYS A 21 -4.36 49.34 24.50
N GLY A 22 -3.31 48.95 25.22
CA GLY A 22 -3.38 48.41 26.59
C GLY A 22 -4.21 47.15 26.85
N THR A 23 -3.57 45.99 26.79
CA THR A 23 -3.71 44.88 27.74
C THR A 23 -2.50 43.96 27.58
N SER A 24 -1.90 43.52 28.68
CA SER A 24 -0.80 42.56 28.68
C SER A 24 -1.23 41.26 28.00
N VAL A 25 -0.81 41.07 26.75
CA VAL A 25 -0.93 39.80 26.05
C VAL A 25 0.25 38.95 26.50
N PHE A 26 -0.01 37.94 27.33
CA PHE A 26 0.88 36.78 27.39
C PHE A 26 0.87 36.18 25.99
N GLY A 27 1.92 36.41 25.22
CA GLY A 27 2.11 35.71 23.96
C GLY A 27 2.26 34.23 24.27
N LEU A 28 1.27 33.42 23.92
CA LEU A 28 1.48 32.00 23.71
C LEU A 28 2.45 31.91 22.53
N GLN A 29 3.72 31.65 22.82
CA GLN A 29 4.61 31.08 21.83
C GLN A 29 4.16 29.63 21.67
N ALA A 30 3.54 29.32 20.52
CA ALA A 30 3.47 27.95 20.06
C ALA A 30 4.92 27.53 19.79
N VAL A 31 5.52 26.81 20.74
CA VAL A 31 6.71 26.02 20.45
C VAL A 31 6.19 24.86 19.62
N ALA A 32 6.44 24.88 18.31
CA ALA A 32 6.30 23.66 17.53
C ALA A 32 7.24 22.66 18.19
N ALA A 33 6.66 21.59 18.73
CA ALA A 33 7.46 20.53 19.30
C ALA A 33 8.34 19.95 18.19
N THR A 34 9.64 19.87 18.43
CA THR A 34 10.54 19.19 17.50
C THR A 34 10.36 17.69 17.72
N ASP A 35 9.86 17.03 16.68
CA ASP A 35 9.91 15.59 16.49
C ASP A 35 11.41 15.21 16.32
N ASP A 36 12.06 14.85 17.43
CA ASP A 36 13.52 14.71 17.55
C ASP A 36 13.97 13.25 17.81
N PHE A 37 13.06 12.27 17.71
CA PHE A 37 13.44 10.88 17.91
C PHE A 37 14.36 10.43 16.77
N ASN A 38 15.61 10.11 17.09
CA ASN A 38 16.55 9.55 16.13
C ASN A 38 16.46 8.02 16.11
N GLY A 39 15.64 7.48 15.22
CA GLY A 39 15.50 6.04 14.99
C GLY A 39 16.65 5.38 14.22
N SER A 40 17.73 6.09 13.88
CA SER A 40 18.79 5.57 12.99
C SER A 40 19.56 4.35 13.52
N SER A 41 19.40 3.99 14.79
CA SER A 41 19.97 2.77 15.38
C SER A 41 19.14 1.52 15.10
N TYR A 42 17.92 1.69 14.58
CA TYR A 42 17.03 0.60 14.21
C TYR A 42 17.20 0.26 12.73
N ALA A 43 17.18 -1.04 12.43
CA ALA A 43 17.30 -1.53 11.07
C ALA A 43 16.06 -1.19 10.22
N ARG A 44 14.88 -1.19 10.85
CA ARG A 44 13.59 -1.04 10.17
C ARG A 44 12.68 -0.05 10.88
N ASN A 45 11.78 0.53 10.11
CA ASN A 45 10.73 1.39 10.62
C ASN A 45 9.46 1.30 9.75
N VAL A 46 8.33 1.71 10.33
CA VAL A 46 7.07 1.92 9.62
C VAL A 46 6.30 3.06 10.28
N SER A 47 5.73 3.95 9.46
CA SER A 47 4.71 4.90 9.91
C SER A 47 3.33 4.28 9.74
N LEU A 48 2.67 3.92 10.84
CA LEU A 48 1.31 3.33 10.78
C LEU A 48 0.22 4.40 10.66
N ASP A 49 0.50 5.60 11.15
CA ASP A 49 -0.33 6.80 11.02
C ASP A 49 0.57 8.04 11.08
N THR A 50 0.03 9.20 10.69
CA THR A 50 0.70 10.50 10.87
C THR A 50 1.21 10.77 12.29
N ASN A 51 0.62 10.13 13.30
CA ASN A 51 0.95 10.31 14.71
C ASN A 51 1.72 9.16 15.35
N VAL A 52 2.03 8.07 14.63
CA VAL A 52 2.78 6.96 15.22
C VAL A 52 3.72 6.28 14.24
N ASP A 53 4.98 6.17 14.68
CA ASP A 53 6.01 5.41 14.00
C ASP A 53 6.49 4.27 14.90
N ILE A 54 6.77 3.12 14.30
CA ILE A 54 7.33 1.94 14.97
C ILE A 54 8.68 1.65 14.33
N PHE A 55 9.71 1.46 15.17
CA PHE A 55 11.06 1.11 14.74
C PHE A 55 11.45 -0.21 15.36
N TRP A 56 12.19 -1.06 14.65
CA TRP A 56 12.66 -2.31 15.22
C TRP A 56 13.97 -2.80 14.61
N THR A 57 14.66 -3.64 15.39
CA THR A 57 15.86 -4.35 14.97
C THR A 57 15.89 -5.70 15.64
N ILE A 58 16.48 -6.69 14.97
CA ILE A 58 16.62 -8.04 15.49
C ILE A 58 18.09 -8.31 15.75
N ASP A 59 18.38 -8.93 16.88
CA ASP A 59 19.69 -9.49 17.19
C ASP A 59 19.59 -11.01 17.08
N LEU A 60 20.11 -11.55 15.99
CA LEU A 60 20.11 -12.98 15.71
C LEU A 60 21.03 -13.78 16.64
N GLU A 61 22.06 -13.16 17.23
CA GLU A 61 22.96 -13.84 18.17
C GLU A 61 22.32 -13.93 19.55
N ALA A 62 21.64 -12.86 19.98
CA ALA A 62 20.90 -12.83 21.24
C ALA A 62 19.50 -13.46 21.16
N GLU A 63 18.99 -13.71 19.95
CA GLU A 63 17.61 -14.15 19.69
C GLU A 63 16.59 -13.19 20.29
N THR A 64 16.79 -11.88 20.11
CA THR A 64 15.92 -10.82 20.64
C THR A 64 15.48 -9.83 19.57
N ILE A 65 14.32 -9.22 19.81
CA ILE A 65 13.84 -8.05 19.07
C ILE A 65 13.81 -6.84 19.99
N ARG A 66 14.25 -5.69 19.46
CA ARG A 66 14.08 -4.39 20.09
C ARG A 66 13.10 -3.58 19.27
N VAL A 67 12.13 -2.98 19.95
CA VAL A 67 11.10 -2.12 19.35
C VAL A 67 11.13 -0.75 20.01
N ALA A 68 11.07 0.30 19.21
CA ALA A 68 10.74 1.65 19.67
C ALA A 68 9.37 2.06 19.12
N VAL A 69 8.53 2.59 20.01
CA VAL A 69 7.24 3.18 19.65
C VAL A 69 7.36 4.68 19.81
N HIS A 70 7.18 5.42 18.73
CA HIS A 70 7.13 6.88 18.76
C HIS A 70 5.70 7.37 18.51
N ALA A 71 4.99 7.67 19.59
CA ALA A 71 3.66 8.28 19.55
C ALA A 71 3.77 9.81 19.62
N LYS A 72 3.62 10.47 18.48
CA LYS A 72 3.73 11.92 18.32
C LYS A 72 2.60 12.60 19.07
N ALA A 73 2.96 13.61 19.85
CA ALA A 73 2.05 14.38 20.70
C ALA A 73 1.29 13.60 21.81
N ALA A 74 1.52 12.29 22.00
CA ALA A 74 0.94 11.55 23.11
C ALA A 74 1.56 12.00 24.45
N SER A 75 0.73 12.25 25.47
CA SER A 75 1.20 12.73 26.78
C SER A 75 0.91 11.80 27.96
N GLY A 76 0.35 10.61 27.73
CA GLY A 76 -0.08 9.69 28.78
C GLY A 76 0.52 8.29 28.65
N TRP A 77 0.18 7.60 27.57
CA TRP A 77 0.58 6.23 27.32
C TRP A 77 0.68 5.94 25.82
N ALA A 78 1.47 4.94 25.48
CA ALA A 78 1.58 4.41 24.12
C ALA A 78 1.79 2.90 24.20
N GLY A 79 1.31 2.17 23.21
CA GLY A 79 1.47 0.74 23.12
C GLY A 79 1.55 0.25 21.68
N VAL A 80 2.20 -0.89 21.53
CA VAL A 80 2.28 -1.64 20.28
C VAL A 80 1.86 -3.07 20.56
N GLY A 81 1.17 -3.68 19.61
CA GLY A 81 0.79 -5.07 19.68
C GLY A 81 0.92 -5.78 18.35
N ILE A 82 1.05 -7.09 18.44
CA ILE A 82 1.14 -8.01 17.31
C ILE A 82 -0.10 -8.87 17.31
N SER A 83 -0.75 -8.94 16.15
CA SER A 83 -2.01 -9.63 16.00
C SER A 83 -1.96 -10.63 14.86
N GLU A 84 -2.59 -11.77 15.04
CA GLU A 84 -2.82 -12.69 13.92
C GLU A 84 -3.92 -12.20 13.00
N MET A 85 -4.92 -11.46 13.49
CA MET A 85 -6.10 -11.07 12.69
C MET A 85 -6.17 -9.57 12.41
N GLY A 86 -5.16 -8.79 12.83
CA GLY A 86 -5.09 -7.35 12.60
C GLY A 86 -6.08 -6.55 13.44
N GLY A 87 -6.52 -7.12 14.56
CA GLY A 87 -7.36 -6.50 15.57
C GLY A 87 -6.91 -6.90 16.98
N MET A 88 -7.45 -6.24 18.01
CA MET A 88 -7.00 -6.47 19.38
C MET A 88 -7.31 -7.87 19.93
N GLU A 89 -8.32 -8.58 19.41
CA GLU A 89 -8.61 -9.93 19.88
C GLU A 89 -7.47 -10.89 19.50
N GLY A 90 -6.90 -11.56 20.49
CA GLY A 90 -5.75 -12.45 20.35
C GLY A 90 -4.43 -11.72 20.11
N ALA A 91 -4.35 -10.42 20.38
CA ALA A 91 -3.12 -9.64 20.24
C ALA A 91 -2.21 -9.79 21.47
N ASP A 92 -0.92 -9.87 21.21
CA ASP A 92 0.19 -9.77 22.15
C ASP A 92 0.64 -8.30 22.18
N ILE A 93 0.73 -7.67 23.35
CA ILE A 93 0.74 -6.22 23.51
C ILE A 93 1.76 -5.82 24.58
N VAL A 94 2.63 -4.87 24.23
CA VAL A 94 3.42 -4.11 25.20
C VAL A 94 2.99 -2.65 25.19
N TYR A 95 2.82 -2.08 26.37
CA TYR A 95 2.51 -0.65 26.50
C TYR A 95 3.28 0.00 27.64
N TYR A 96 3.58 1.29 27.46
CA TYR A 96 4.23 2.14 28.45
C TYR A 96 3.24 3.18 28.96
N GLU A 97 3.24 3.41 30.28
CA GLU A 97 2.47 4.47 30.93
C GLU A 97 3.39 5.45 31.63
N ILE A 98 3.21 6.75 31.38
CA ILE A 98 4.00 7.80 32.05
C ILE A 98 3.72 7.81 33.57
N ALA A 99 2.50 7.50 34.01
CA ALA A 99 2.17 7.50 35.44
C ALA A 99 2.95 6.45 36.23
N THR A 100 3.26 5.30 35.63
CA THR A 100 4.03 4.23 36.28
C THR A 100 5.52 4.31 35.96
N GLY A 101 5.87 4.83 34.78
CA GLY A 101 7.23 4.85 34.26
C GLY A 101 7.73 3.46 33.84
N ASN A 102 6.82 2.50 33.61
CA ASN A 102 7.13 1.12 33.27
C ASN A 102 6.46 0.69 31.98
N VAL A 103 7.04 -0.33 31.34
CA VAL A 103 6.32 -1.15 30.36
C VAL A 103 5.51 -2.22 31.07
N THR A 104 4.38 -2.57 30.49
CA THR A 104 3.54 -3.67 30.91
C THR A 104 3.34 -4.62 29.75
N ASP A 105 3.68 -5.88 30.00
CA ASP A 105 3.38 -7.00 29.14
C ASP A 105 1.92 -7.42 29.32
N ALA A 106 1.22 -7.60 28.21
CA ALA A 106 -0.19 -7.87 28.20
C ALA A 106 -0.60 -8.62 26.93
N HIS A 107 -1.74 -9.27 27.01
CA HIS A 107 -2.41 -9.85 25.85
C HIS A 107 -3.87 -9.44 25.87
N SER A 108 -4.56 -9.62 24.76
CA SER A 108 -5.95 -9.24 24.65
C SER A 108 -6.81 -10.41 24.20
N LEU A 109 -7.84 -10.74 24.99
CA LEU A 109 -8.74 -11.86 24.73
C LEU A 109 -9.94 -11.48 23.86
N VAL A 110 -10.21 -10.19 23.71
CA VAL A 110 -11.37 -9.62 22.98
C VAL A 110 -11.00 -8.24 22.45
N ALA A 111 -11.84 -7.60 21.65
CA ALA A 111 -11.71 -6.18 21.34
C ALA A 111 -12.04 -5.29 22.57
N GLY A 112 -11.16 -5.28 23.58
CA GLY A 112 -11.33 -4.54 24.83
C GLY A 112 -10.01 -4.25 25.55
N ALA A 113 -10.10 -3.95 26.84
CA ALA A 113 -8.91 -3.67 27.65
C ALA A 113 -7.97 -4.89 27.67
N PRO A 114 -6.67 -4.71 27.40
CA PRO A 114 -5.67 -5.77 27.54
C PRO A 114 -5.65 -6.32 28.97
N VAL A 115 -5.37 -7.62 29.07
CA VAL A 115 -5.14 -8.34 30.32
C VAL A 115 -3.63 -8.39 30.53
N VAL A 116 -3.16 -7.86 31.65
CA VAL A 116 -1.76 -7.93 32.04
C VAL A 116 -1.32 -9.39 32.15
N ASP A 117 -0.14 -9.71 31.62
CA ASP A 117 0.47 -11.00 31.93
C ASP A 117 1.02 -10.96 33.37
N GLU A 118 0.33 -11.66 34.26
CA GLU A 118 0.69 -11.71 35.69
C GLU A 118 1.70 -12.83 35.97
N CYS A 119 1.90 -13.75 35.02
CA CYS A 119 2.80 -14.89 35.19
C CYS A 119 4.21 -14.57 34.70
N THR A 120 4.30 -13.78 33.62
CA THR A 120 5.56 -13.36 33.00
C THR A 120 5.57 -11.86 32.73
N GLN A 121 6.76 -11.32 32.49
CA GLN A 121 7.00 -9.97 32.00
C GLN A 121 8.16 -10.17 31.04
N ASP A 122 7.82 -10.46 29.79
CA ASP A 122 8.78 -10.87 28.78
C ASP A 122 9.43 -9.66 28.11
N TRP A 123 8.74 -8.51 28.14
CA TRP A 123 9.27 -7.23 27.70
C TRP A 123 10.11 -6.53 28.76
N THR A 124 11.30 -6.09 28.37
CA THR A 124 12.19 -5.26 29.19
C THR A 124 12.22 -3.84 28.66
N LEU A 125 11.86 -2.86 29.49
CA LEU A 125 12.01 -1.43 29.18
C LEU A 125 13.50 -1.08 29.09
N LEU A 126 13.91 -0.50 27.96
CA LEU A 126 15.27 0.01 27.75
C LEU A 126 15.35 1.51 28.00
N SER A 127 14.39 2.27 27.46
CA SER A 127 14.35 3.72 27.56
C SER A 127 12.92 4.24 27.39
N ALA A 128 12.63 5.40 27.97
CA ALA A 128 11.42 6.16 27.64
C ALA A 128 11.70 7.65 27.74
N ASP A 129 11.18 8.42 26.80
CA ASP A 129 11.18 9.87 26.81
C ASP A 129 9.77 10.41 26.57
N ALA A 130 9.28 11.21 27.51
CA ALA A 130 7.99 11.89 27.44
C ALA A 130 8.23 13.40 27.43
N SER A 131 8.98 13.86 26.43
CA SER A 131 9.32 15.27 26.24
C SER A 131 8.26 15.98 25.40
N SER A 132 8.42 17.28 25.16
CA SER A 132 7.40 18.10 24.50
C SER A 132 7.05 17.66 23.05
N GLY A 133 7.79 16.71 22.47
CA GLY A 133 7.60 16.11 21.13
C GLY A 133 6.58 14.95 21.07
N GLY A 134 6.25 14.33 22.20
CA GLY A 134 5.45 13.12 22.25
C GLY A 134 6.03 12.12 23.23
N LEU A 135 5.61 10.87 23.09
CA LEU A 135 6.06 9.76 23.90
C LEU A 135 6.83 8.77 23.03
N VAL A 136 8.08 8.52 23.41
CA VAL A 136 8.87 7.42 22.89
C VAL A 136 9.13 6.43 24.02
N PHE A 137 8.92 5.15 23.76
CA PHE A 137 9.48 4.10 24.60
C PHE A 137 10.17 3.03 23.75
N GLU A 138 11.24 2.47 24.30
CA GLU A 138 12.04 1.40 23.71
C GLU A 138 11.96 0.18 24.63
N ALA A 139 11.60 -0.97 24.06
CA ALA A 139 11.50 -2.22 24.79
C ALA A 139 12.15 -3.37 24.00
N GLU A 140 12.59 -4.40 24.71
CA GLU A 140 13.25 -5.57 24.15
C GLU A 140 12.58 -6.85 24.67
N ARG A 141 12.45 -7.86 23.80
CA ARG A 141 11.93 -9.18 24.13
C ARG A 141 12.68 -10.26 23.36
N ALA A 142 12.69 -11.49 23.87
CA ALA A 142 13.11 -12.66 23.10
C ALA A 142 12.21 -12.88 21.87
N LEU A 143 12.77 -13.44 20.79
CA LEU A 143 11.99 -13.83 19.60
C LEU A 143 10.98 -14.94 19.90
N ASP A 144 11.33 -15.84 20.83
CA ASP A 144 10.45 -16.87 21.40
C ASP A 144 10.61 -16.86 22.93
N THR A 145 9.54 -16.49 23.64
CA THR A 145 9.52 -16.44 25.11
C THR A 145 9.13 -17.78 25.72
N GLY A 146 8.53 -18.67 24.92
CA GLY A 146 7.89 -19.89 25.39
C GLY A 146 6.58 -19.68 26.16
N ASP A 147 6.09 -18.43 26.27
CA ASP A 147 4.76 -18.16 26.81
C ASP A 147 3.69 -18.46 25.74
N ALA A 148 2.56 -19.03 26.17
CA ALA A 148 1.44 -19.34 25.29
C ALA A 148 0.57 -18.11 24.95
N GLN A 149 0.74 -17.00 25.66
CA GLN A 149 0.06 -15.73 25.43
C GLN A 149 0.82 -14.85 24.43
N ASP A 150 2.07 -15.20 24.17
CA ASP A 150 2.99 -14.49 23.29
C ASP A 150 3.00 -15.04 21.87
N ARG A 151 3.24 -14.13 20.92
CA ARG A 151 3.50 -14.46 19.52
C ARG A 151 5.00 -14.69 19.30
N VAL A 152 5.33 -15.85 18.76
CA VAL A 152 6.69 -16.13 18.29
C VAL A 152 6.98 -15.30 17.06
N PHE A 153 8.13 -14.63 17.04
CA PHE A 153 8.65 -13.97 15.85
C PHE A 153 9.35 -15.00 14.97
N GLU A 154 8.65 -15.45 13.93
CA GLU A 154 9.20 -16.31 12.88
C GLU A 154 9.58 -15.48 11.64
N ASP A 155 10.48 -15.99 10.79
CA ASP A 155 10.86 -15.32 9.56
C ASP A 155 9.65 -15.16 8.64
N ASP A 156 9.10 -13.96 8.59
CA ASP A 156 7.91 -13.58 7.82
C ASP A 156 8.26 -12.93 6.49
N SER A 157 9.53 -13.07 6.04
CA SER A 157 10.00 -12.62 4.73
C SER A 157 9.87 -13.67 3.63
N LEU A 158 9.62 -14.92 3.99
CA LEU A 158 9.57 -16.05 3.06
C LEU A 158 8.28 -16.05 2.22
N ASP A 159 8.37 -16.54 0.98
CA ASP A 159 7.22 -16.72 0.10
C ASP A 159 6.11 -17.55 0.76
N GLY A 160 4.93 -16.96 0.87
CA GLY A 160 3.75 -17.58 1.49
C GLY A 160 3.67 -17.45 3.01
N ALA A 161 4.64 -16.81 3.66
CA ALA A 161 4.49 -16.37 5.04
C ALA A 161 3.46 -15.23 5.13
N LEU A 162 2.74 -15.16 6.24
CA LEU A 162 1.85 -14.04 6.52
C LEU A 162 2.67 -12.94 7.19
N ALA A 163 2.65 -11.75 6.60
CA ALA A 163 3.26 -10.57 7.20
C ALA A 163 2.70 -10.34 8.61
N THR A 164 3.57 -9.94 9.53
CA THR A 164 3.19 -9.55 10.89
C THR A 164 2.24 -8.36 10.87
N ARG A 165 1.09 -8.47 11.53
CA ARG A 165 0.15 -7.36 11.69
C ARG A 165 0.46 -6.61 12.97
N LEU A 166 0.86 -5.36 12.83
CA LEU A 166 1.10 -4.44 13.93
C LEU A 166 -0.15 -3.63 14.25
N LEU A 167 -0.35 -3.41 15.54
CA LEU A 167 -1.33 -2.50 16.11
C LEU A 167 -0.56 -1.47 16.94
N ALA A 168 -0.94 -0.21 16.87
CA ALA A 168 -0.41 0.81 17.75
C ALA A 168 -1.55 1.67 18.30
N ALA A 169 -1.43 2.06 19.56
CA ALA A 169 -2.43 2.90 20.22
C ALA A 169 -1.74 3.86 21.18
N TRP A 170 -2.32 5.05 21.35
CA TRP A 170 -1.77 6.06 22.24
C TRP A 170 -2.85 6.92 22.88
N GLY A 171 -2.51 7.61 23.96
CA GLY A 171 -3.45 8.51 24.62
C GLY A 171 -2.80 9.45 25.62
N ASP A 172 -3.60 10.42 26.06
CA ASP A 172 -3.16 11.51 26.93
C ASP A 172 -3.58 11.33 28.40
N SER A 173 -4.31 10.26 28.70
CA SER A 173 -4.70 9.91 30.07
C SER A 173 -3.49 9.43 30.87
N GLU A 174 -3.47 9.72 32.18
CA GLU A 174 -2.36 9.31 33.06
C GLU A 174 -2.13 7.78 33.06
N SER A 175 -3.17 6.99 32.81
CA SER A 175 -3.10 5.53 32.70
C SER A 175 -3.72 5.05 31.39
N LEU A 176 -3.45 3.78 31.04
CA LEU A 176 -4.00 3.10 29.88
C LEU A 176 -5.52 3.28 29.84
N GLY A 177 -5.99 3.77 28.70
CA GLY A 177 -7.39 4.10 28.48
C GLY A 177 -7.89 3.60 27.14
N TYR A 178 -9.17 3.86 26.85
CA TYR A 178 -9.68 3.66 25.51
C TYR A 178 -9.05 4.70 24.57
N HIS A 179 -8.41 4.23 23.50
CA HIS A 179 -7.68 5.07 22.55
C HIS A 179 -8.59 5.87 21.60
N ASP A 180 -9.88 5.54 21.49
CA ASP A 180 -10.79 6.15 20.51
C ASP A 180 -10.17 6.13 19.10
N VAL A 181 -9.98 7.29 18.47
CA VAL A 181 -9.36 7.44 17.15
C VAL A 181 -7.82 7.32 17.15
N ASN A 182 -7.17 7.31 18.30
CA ASN A 182 -5.70 7.23 18.43
C ASN A 182 -5.21 5.78 18.32
N PHE A 183 -5.55 5.14 17.21
CA PHE A 183 -5.24 3.75 16.92
C PHE A 183 -4.86 3.61 15.45
N ALA A 184 -3.78 2.88 15.20
CA ALA A 184 -3.29 2.58 13.87
C ALA A 184 -2.97 1.10 13.76
N LYS A 185 -2.98 0.58 12.53
CA LYS A 185 -2.59 -0.80 12.24
C LYS A 185 -1.96 -0.89 10.87
N GLY A 186 -1.10 -1.89 10.68
CA GLY A 186 -0.45 -2.16 9.40
C GLY A 186 0.10 -3.58 9.34
N GLU A 187 0.61 -3.94 8.17
CA GLU A 187 1.28 -5.21 7.92
C GLU A 187 2.74 -4.94 7.56
N VAL A 188 3.67 -5.66 8.18
CA VAL A 188 5.11 -5.53 7.94
C VAL A 188 5.77 -6.90 7.91
N VAL A 189 6.94 -7.00 7.27
CA VAL A 189 7.88 -8.10 7.54
C VAL A 189 8.68 -7.71 8.77
N MET A 190 8.30 -8.28 9.91
CA MET A 190 8.96 -7.99 11.18
C MET A 190 10.31 -8.68 11.28
N PHE A 191 10.45 -9.92 10.78
CA PHE A 191 11.65 -10.74 10.91
C PHE A 191 12.03 -11.43 9.58
N GLY A 192 13.33 -11.40 9.25
CA GLY A 192 13.88 -12.03 8.04
C GLY A 192 13.95 -11.06 6.87
N GLY A 193 14.55 -11.49 5.75
CA GLY A 193 14.86 -10.64 4.60
C GLY A 193 16.08 -9.74 4.82
N SER A 194 16.38 -8.82 3.89
CA SER A 194 17.51 -7.89 4.07
C SER A 194 17.19 -6.85 5.15
N GLU A 195 18.10 -6.66 6.11
CA GLU A 195 17.91 -5.71 7.21
C GLU A 195 18.05 -4.24 6.78
N SER A 196 18.50 -3.98 5.54
CA SER A 196 18.69 -2.64 4.98
C SER A 196 17.56 -2.20 4.05
N ALA A 197 16.62 -3.10 3.71
CA ALA A 197 15.41 -2.69 3.01
C ALA A 197 14.55 -1.93 4.01
N ASP A 198 14.37 -0.63 3.77
CA ASP A 198 13.37 0.13 4.48
C ASP A 198 12.05 -0.63 4.32
N ALA A 199 11.47 -1.06 5.44
CA ALA A 199 10.26 -1.89 5.43
C ALA A 199 9.08 -1.14 4.79
N ALA A 200 9.22 0.14 4.43
CA ALA A 200 8.27 0.92 3.67
C ALA A 200 8.59 0.98 2.16
N GLU A 201 9.85 0.78 1.73
CA GLU A 201 10.31 1.16 0.38
C GLU A 201 11.38 0.20 -0.20
N PRO A 202 10.99 -1.03 -0.59
CA PRO A 202 11.93 -2.04 -1.10
C PRO A 202 12.62 -1.63 -2.42
N LEU A 203 12.08 -0.68 -3.19
CA LEU A 203 12.64 -0.28 -4.48
C LEU A 203 13.65 0.88 -4.40
N VAL A 204 14.05 1.35 -3.21
CA VAL A 204 14.93 2.52 -3.06
C VAL A 204 16.27 2.34 -3.77
N GLU A 205 16.90 1.17 -3.66
CA GLU A 205 18.20 0.91 -4.30
C GLU A 205 18.06 0.84 -5.83
N VAL A 206 17.03 0.15 -6.32
CA VAL A 206 16.70 0.07 -7.75
C VAL A 206 16.45 1.46 -8.34
N LYS A 207 15.67 2.31 -7.64
CA LYS A 207 15.35 3.68 -8.06
C LYS A 207 16.56 4.62 -8.01
N ALA A 208 17.57 4.33 -7.18
CA ALA A 208 18.78 5.14 -7.07
C ALA A 208 19.87 4.79 -8.10
N SER A 209 19.78 3.62 -8.75
CA SER A 209 20.75 3.17 -9.75
C SER A 209 20.52 3.84 -11.12
N GLU A 210 21.61 4.18 -11.80
CA GLU A 210 21.56 4.68 -13.19
C GLU A 210 21.37 3.55 -14.22
N ASP A 211 21.51 2.29 -13.82
CA ASP A 211 21.42 1.13 -14.71
C ASP A 211 19.96 0.71 -14.97
N PHE A 212 19.01 1.21 -14.17
CA PHE A 212 17.60 0.89 -14.30
C PHE A 212 16.79 2.08 -14.83
N SER A 213 15.75 1.77 -15.59
CA SER A 213 14.76 2.74 -16.08
C SER A 213 13.40 2.36 -15.53
N TYR A 214 12.57 3.36 -15.25
CA TYR A 214 11.19 3.17 -14.80
C TYR A 214 10.23 3.90 -15.75
N PHE A 215 8.99 3.45 -15.76
CA PHE A 215 7.89 4.09 -16.46
C PHE A 215 6.60 3.87 -15.68
N ASP A 216 5.71 4.86 -15.71
CA ASP A 216 4.46 4.79 -15.00
C ASP A 216 3.37 4.22 -15.91
N VAL A 217 2.55 3.36 -15.32
CA VAL A 217 1.37 2.81 -15.96
C VAL A 217 0.17 3.24 -15.13
N ALA A 218 -0.64 4.15 -15.69
CA ALA A 218 -1.79 4.72 -14.99
C ALA A 218 -3.01 4.73 -15.91
N PRO A 219 -4.22 4.55 -15.35
CA PRO A 219 -5.44 4.75 -16.12
C PRO A 219 -5.55 6.19 -16.62
N LYS A 220 -6.32 6.39 -17.69
CA LYS A 220 -6.69 7.76 -18.09
C LYS A 220 -7.54 8.39 -16.99
N ASN A 221 -7.38 9.69 -16.78
CA ASN A 221 -8.16 10.41 -15.76
C ASN A 221 -9.66 10.14 -15.93
N PHE A 222 -10.26 9.57 -14.89
CA PHE A 222 -11.68 9.26 -14.81
C PHE A 222 -12.28 9.87 -13.54
N THR A 223 -13.60 9.95 -13.47
CA THR A 223 -14.31 10.36 -12.26
C THR A 223 -14.78 9.12 -11.54
N ILE A 224 -14.39 8.94 -10.28
CA ILE A 224 -14.86 7.84 -9.44
C ILE A 224 -16.38 7.94 -9.31
N PRO A 225 -17.15 6.93 -9.77
CA PRO A 225 -18.62 6.97 -9.71
C PRO A 225 -19.14 6.97 -8.29
N THR A 226 -20.31 7.59 -8.06
CA THR A 226 -20.96 7.63 -6.74
C THR A 226 -21.73 6.34 -6.43
N GLU A 227 -21.11 5.21 -6.72
CA GLU A 227 -21.64 3.87 -6.44
C GLU A 227 -20.83 3.22 -5.32
N ARG A 228 -21.39 2.17 -4.71
CA ARG A 228 -20.76 1.54 -3.54
C ARG A 228 -19.42 0.87 -3.88
N THR A 229 -19.30 0.34 -5.09
CA THR A 229 -18.12 -0.40 -5.54
C THR A 229 -17.98 -0.14 -7.03
N TRP A 230 -16.76 0.20 -7.45
CA TRP A 230 -16.42 0.47 -8.83
C TRP A 230 -15.13 -0.26 -9.17
N TYR A 231 -15.08 -0.83 -10.38
CA TYR A 231 -13.86 -1.40 -10.96
C TYR A 231 -13.56 -0.58 -12.21
N GLU A 232 -12.41 0.07 -12.23
CA GLU A 232 -11.92 0.80 -13.40
C GLU A 232 -10.90 -0.07 -14.12
N GLU A 233 -11.16 -0.36 -15.39
CA GLU A 233 -10.25 -1.09 -16.26
C GLU A 233 -9.74 -0.14 -17.35
N THR A 234 -8.41 -0.07 -17.53
CA THR A 234 -7.81 0.69 -18.63
C THR A 234 -6.82 -0.20 -19.37
N CYS A 235 -7.01 -0.34 -20.67
CA CYS A 235 -5.99 -0.90 -21.56
C CYS A 235 -4.83 0.08 -21.71
N ILE A 236 -3.62 -0.37 -21.41
CA ILE A 236 -2.37 0.31 -21.78
C ILE A 236 -1.78 -0.40 -22.99
N LYS A 237 -1.80 0.27 -24.13
CA LYS A 237 -1.34 -0.33 -25.39
C LYS A 237 0.18 -0.44 -25.39
N ALA A 238 0.72 -1.38 -26.17
CA ALA A 238 2.18 -1.50 -26.32
C ALA A 238 2.83 -0.20 -26.85
N SER A 239 2.09 0.63 -27.58
CA SER A 239 2.54 1.95 -28.03
C SER A 239 2.73 2.99 -26.91
N GLU A 240 2.14 2.74 -25.74
CA GLU A 240 2.24 3.60 -24.55
C GLU A 240 3.35 3.13 -23.60
N LEU A 241 3.91 1.94 -23.85
CA LEU A 241 5.05 1.38 -23.12
C LEU A 241 6.39 1.87 -23.73
N PRO A 242 7.51 1.77 -22.98
CA PRO A 242 8.82 2.06 -23.53
C PRO A 242 9.09 1.30 -24.82
N ASN A 243 9.54 2.01 -25.86
CA ASN A 243 9.87 1.41 -27.15
C ASN A 243 11.24 0.71 -27.10
N LEU A 244 11.27 -0.43 -26.42
CA LEU A 244 12.40 -1.33 -26.29
C LEU A 244 12.03 -2.65 -26.97
N ASP A 245 12.98 -3.22 -27.71
CA ASP A 245 12.76 -4.52 -28.38
C ASP A 245 12.41 -5.61 -27.36
N GLU A 246 13.06 -5.54 -26.19
CA GLU A 246 12.91 -6.45 -25.05
C GLU A 246 13.33 -5.76 -23.74
N TYR A 247 12.62 -6.00 -22.65
CA TYR A 247 13.02 -5.59 -21.31
C TYR A 247 12.42 -6.50 -20.22
N HIS A 248 13.11 -6.58 -19.08
CA HIS A 248 12.63 -7.27 -17.88
C HIS A 248 12.17 -6.24 -16.84
N ALA A 249 10.91 -6.31 -16.42
CA ALA A 249 10.49 -5.63 -15.20
C ALA A 249 10.95 -6.44 -13.99
N ILE A 250 11.76 -5.81 -13.14
CA ILE A 250 12.33 -6.41 -11.92
C ILE A 250 11.68 -5.85 -10.64
N GLY A 251 10.74 -4.92 -10.78
CA GLY A 251 10.02 -4.39 -9.63
C GLY A 251 8.77 -3.59 -10.01
N PHE A 252 7.85 -3.47 -9.05
CA PHE A 252 6.56 -2.80 -9.20
C PHE A 252 6.21 -1.99 -7.96
N GLU A 253 5.63 -0.82 -8.17
CA GLU A 253 5.18 0.10 -7.13
C GLU A 253 3.73 0.52 -7.40
N GLY A 254 2.92 0.54 -6.34
CA GLY A 254 1.56 1.05 -6.41
C GLY A 254 1.58 2.57 -6.33
N ILE A 255 1.21 3.26 -7.42
CA ILE A 255 1.17 4.73 -7.47
C ILE A 255 -0.27 5.20 -7.24
N LEU A 256 -0.50 5.94 -6.15
CA LEU A 256 -1.79 6.53 -5.83
C LEU A 256 -1.74 8.05 -5.80
N GLN A 257 -2.82 8.69 -6.25
CA GLN A 257 -3.00 10.13 -6.11
C GLN A 257 -3.50 10.45 -4.70
N GLU A 258 -2.81 11.34 -3.99
CA GLU A 258 -3.02 11.62 -2.56
C GLU A 258 -4.49 11.93 -2.18
N ASP A 259 -5.19 12.70 -3.02
CA ASP A 259 -6.58 13.12 -2.79
C ASP A 259 -7.64 12.04 -3.08
N THR A 260 -7.24 10.90 -3.65
CA THR A 260 -8.13 9.78 -3.98
C THR A 260 -7.64 8.44 -3.43
N ALA A 261 -6.48 8.41 -2.77
CA ALA A 261 -5.87 7.20 -2.24
C ALA A 261 -6.81 6.43 -1.30
N GLU A 262 -7.64 7.13 -0.51
CA GLU A 262 -8.61 6.49 0.39
C GLU A 262 -9.69 5.65 -0.32
N PHE A 263 -9.92 5.88 -1.61
CA PHE A 263 -10.92 5.15 -2.39
C PHE A 263 -10.34 3.93 -3.14
N VAL A 264 -9.01 3.77 -3.17
CA VAL A 264 -8.35 2.69 -3.91
C VAL A 264 -7.96 1.57 -2.96
N HIS A 265 -8.65 0.43 -3.07
CA HIS A 265 -8.39 -0.74 -2.22
C HIS A 265 -7.58 -1.84 -2.93
N HIS A 266 -7.59 -1.85 -4.27
CA HIS A 266 -6.87 -2.83 -5.08
C HIS A 266 -6.39 -2.18 -6.39
N LEU A 267 -5.16 -2.50 -6.78
CA LEU A 267 -4.67 -2.32 -8.14
C LEU A 267 -4.25 -3.69 -8.67
N VAL A 268 -4.58 -3.98 -9.93
CA VAL A 268 -4.15 -5.20 -10.60
C VAL A 268 -3.59 -4.81 -11.96
N LEU A 269 -2.34 -5.21 -12.21
CA LEU A 269 -1.73 -5.13 -13.53
C LEU A 269 -1.76 -6.53 -14.14
N THR A 270 -2.52 -6.65 -15.22
CA THR A 270 -2.66 -7.89 -15.96
C THR A 270 -1.93 -7.77 -17.30
N GLY A 271 -1.04 -8.71 -17.57
CA GLY A 271 -0.40 -8.90 -18.86
C GLY A 271 -1.33 -9.56 -19.85
N TRP A 272 -1.33 -9.07 -21.08
CA TRP A 272 -2.15 -9.59 -22.18
C TRP A 272 -1.28 -10.31 -23.21
N TYR A 273 -1.61 -11.57 -23.51
CA TYR A 273 -0.93 -12.38 -24.52
C TYR A 273 -1.70 -12.33 -25.85
N GLY A 274 -1.54 -11.25 -26.60
CA GLY A 274 -2.28 -11.07 -27.84
C GLY A 274 -1.87 -9.82 -28.62
N PRO A 275 -2.77 -9.28 -29.45
CA PRO A 275 -2.53 -8.03 -30.18
C PRO A 275 -2.10 -6.87 -29.25
N PRO A 276 -1.25 -5.96 -29.74
CA PRO A 276 -0.66 -4.87 -28.92
C PRO A 276 -1.66 -3.77 -28.51
N ASP A 277 -2.92 -3.90 -28.89
CA ASP A 277 -4.03 -2.97 -28.65
C ASP A 277 -5.09 -3.53 -27.69
N CYS A 278 -4.72 -4.52 -26.86
CA CYS A 278 -5.62 -5.23 -25.92
C CYS A 278 -6.84 -5.87 -26.60
N GLY A 279 -6.72 -6.22 -27.88
CA GLY A 279 -7.83 -6.84 -28.62
C GLY A 279 -8.85 -5.84 -29.19
N ASP A 280 -8.63 -4.52 -29.07
CA ASP A 280 -9.51 -3.47 -29.60
C ASP A 280 -9.89 -3.74 -31.06
N ALA A 281 -8.91 -4.01 -31.94
CA ALA A 281 -9.19 -4.31 -33.35
C ALA A 281 -10.08 -5.54 -33.55
N CYS A 282 -10.00 -6.53 -32.66
CA CYS A 282 -10.92 -7.67 -32.72
C CYS A 282 -12.32 -7.28 -32.29
N PHE A 283 -12.47 -6.51 -31.21
CA PHE A 283 -13.78 -6.06 -30.74
C PHE A 283 -14.48 -5.17 -31.77
N GLU A 284 -13.76 -4.25 -32.41
CA GLU A 284 -14.29 -3.45 -33.53
C GLU A 284 -14.77 -4.35 -34.67
N TRP A 285 -13.99 -5.35 -35.06
CA TRP A 285 -14.36 -6.29 -36.12
C TRP A 285 -15.58 -7.16 -35.75
N LEU A 286 -15.68 -7.57 -34.48
CA LEU A 286 -16.84 -8.32 -33.98
C LEU A 286 -18.10 -7.46 -33.98
N ASP A 287 -17.99 -6.19 -33.57
CA ASP A 287 -19.11 -5.24 -33.60
C ASP A 287 -19.58 -4.98 -35.04
N GLU A 288 -18.67 -4.86 -36.01
CA GLU A 288 -19.05 -4.76 -37.43
C GLU A 288 -19.81 -6.00 -37.95
N ILE A 289 -19.48 -7.18 -37.43
CA ILE A 289 -20.09 -8.46 -37.87
C ILE A 289 -21.44 -8.72 -37.19
N PHE A 290 -21.56 -8.38 -35.91
CA PHE A 290 -22.72 -8.75 -35.09
C PHE A 290 -23.60 -7.55 -34.69
N GLY A 291 -23.07 -6.33 -34.73
CA GLY A 291 -23.69 -5.09 -34.25
C GLY A 291 -24.58 -4.35 -35.26
N GLY A 292 -25.17 -5.06 -36.22
CA GLY A 292 -25.96 -4.46 -37.31
C GLY A 292 -27.03 -3.45 -36.87
N ASP A 293 -26.88 -2.22 -37.38
CA ASP A 293 -27.87 -1.21 -37.76
C ASP A 293 -29.11 -0.98 -36.86
N GLY A 294 -28.98 -0.10 -35.85
CA GLY A 294 -29.98 0.93 -35.55
C GLY A 294 -31.30 0.53 -34.86
N SER A 295 -31.48 1.07 -33.64
CA SER A 295 -32.74 1.26 -32.91
C SER A 295 -33.63 0.03 -32.72
N ASP A 296 -33.61 -0.54 -31.52
CA ASP A 296 -34.85 -0.76 -30.77
C ASP A 296 -34.50 -0.94 -29.28
N SER A 297 -35.14 -0.11 -28.46
CA SER A 297 -35.23 -0.27 -27.01
C SER A 297 -35.92 -1.59 -26.72
N TYR A 298 -35.19 -2.62 -26.28
CA TYR A 298 -35.80 -3.85 -25.78
C TYR A 298 -35.92 -3.78 -24.26
N ASP A 299 -37.17 -3.64 -23.80
CA ASP A 299 -37.58 -3.80 -22.41
C ASP A 299 -37.32 -5.23 -21.94
N SER A 300 -36.77 -5.34 -20.74
CA SER A 300 -36.38 -6.57 -20.07
C SER A 300 -37.57 -7.24 -19.35
N GLU A 301 -38.47 -7.88 -20.07
CA GLU A 301 -39.35 -8.88 -19.44
C GLU A 301 -39.55 -10.10 -20.34
N ASP A 302 -39.29 -11.26 -19.75
CA ASP A 302 -39.59 -12.63 -20.21
C ASP A 302 -38.51 -13.30 -21.07
N LEU A 303 -37.73 -14.21 -20.46
CA LEU A 303 -37.37 -15.53 -21.03
C LEU A 303 -36.51 -16.35 -20.06
N SER A 304 -37.17 -16.95 -19.08
CA SER A 304 -36.81 -18.32 -18.72
C SER A 304 -37.10 -19.22 -19.93
N SER A 305 -36.11 -20.03 -20.32
CA SER A 305 -36.15 -21.10 -21.34
C SER A 305 -35.68 -20.76 -22.78
N SER A 306 -34.48 -21.26 -23.08
CA SER A 306 -34.02 -21.68 -24.42
C SER A 306 -33.93 -20.63 -25.53
N ASN A 307 -33.02 -19.65 -25.41
CA ASN A 307 -32.24 -19.06 -26.51
C ASN A 307 -31.09 -18.21 -25.92
N PRO A 308 -29.80 -18.34 -26.32
CA PRO A 308 -28.70 -17.64 -25.65
C PRO A 308 -28.17 -16.48 -26.51
N LEU A 309 -28.85 -15.34 -26.49
CA LEU A 309 -28.28 -14.04 -26.88
C LEU A 309 -29.08 -12.98 -26.10
N ASP A 310 -28.50 -12.46 -25.03
CA ASP A 310 -29.01 -11.30 -24.30
C ASP A 310 -27.85 -10.32 -24.11
N LEU A 311 -28.00 -9.11 -24.67
CA LEU A 311 -26.96 -8.11 -24.92
C LEU A 311 -27.48 -6.75 -24.42
N SER A 312 -26.99 -6.27 -23.27
CA SER A 312 -26.81 -4.84 -23.00
C SER A 312 -25.99 -4.59 -21.72
N GLY A 313 -25.08 -3.62 -21.78
CA GLY A 313 -24.28 -3.15 -20.65
C GLY A 313 -23.36 -1.99 -21.03
N THR A 314 -23.95 -0.79 -21.07
CA THR A 314 -23.37 0.57 -20.89
C THR A 314 -22.10 1.01 -21.65
N SER A 315 -22.26 2.14 -22.32
CA SER A 315 -21.21 3.01 -22.88
C SER A 315 -20.05 3.22 -21.90
N GLY A 316 -18.88 2.70 -22.24
CA GLY A 316 -17.62 2.94 -21.54
C GLY A 316 -16.82 1.67 -21.24
N SER A 317 -17.46 0.50 -21.20
CA SER A 317 -16.80 -0.79 -20.96
C SER A 317 -16.67 -1.58 -22.24
N SER A 318 -15.48 -2.10 -22.51
CA SER A 318 -15.25 -3.22 -23.42
C SER A 318 -16.31 -4.29 -23.14
N SER A 319 -17.17 -4.56 -24.12
CA SER A 319 -18.12 -5.65 -24.05
C SER A 319 -17.33 -6.95 -23.90
N SER A 320 -17.39 -7.57 -22.72
CA SER A 320 -16.71 -8.83 -22.43
C SER A 320 -17.39 -9.97 -23.18
N TYR A 321 -17.07 -10.11 -24.46
CA TYR A 321 -17.36 -11.33 -25.17
C TYR A 321 -16.45 -12.42 -24.62
N SER A 322 -16.98 -13.46 -23.99
CA SER A 322 -16.16 -14.61 -23.62
C SER A 322 -15.58 -15.25 -24.89
N SER A 323 -14.25 -15.26 -25.08
CA SER A 323 -13.62 -15.74 -26.31
C SER A 323 -13.93 -17.23 -26.57
N SER A 324 -14.22 -17.98 -25.50
CA SER A 324 -14.64 -19.39 -25.59
C SER A 324 -15.92 -19.57 -26.42
N TYR A 325 -16.88 -18.64 -26.31
CA TYR A 325 -18.13 -18.66 -27.06
C TYR A 325 -17.94 -18.21 -28.50
N ILE A 326 -17.11 -17.18 -28.72
CA ILE A 326 -16.75 -16.68 -30.05
C ILE A 326 -16.06 -17.81 -30.83
N THR A 327 -14.97 -18.36 -30.30
CA THR A 327 -14.17 -19.40 -30.97
C THR A 327 -15.05 -20.58 -31.37
N THR A 328 -15.91 -21.04 -30.46
CA THR A 328 -16.86 -22.13 -30.73
C THR A 328 -17.89 -21.79 -31.81
N TYR A 329 -18.39 -20.55 -31.87
CA TYR A 329 -19.34 -20.09 -32.88
C TYR A 329 -18.70 -20.04 -34.28
N PHE A 330 -17.50 -19.46 -34.38
CA PHE A 330 -16.79 -19.30 -35.65
C PHE A 330 -16.34 -20.66 -36.21
N GLU A 331 -15.85 -21.56 -35.37
CA GLU A 331 -15.54 -22.95 -35.74
C GLU A 331 -16.78 -23.69 -36.27
N ARG A 332 -17.92 -23.60 -35.57
CA ARG A 332 -19.17 -24.27 -35.96
C ARG A 332 -19.70 -23.77 -37.31
N ASN A 333 -19.51 -22.50 -37.62
CA ASN A 333 -19.98 -21.88 -38.85
C ASN A 333 -18.93 -21.87 -39.97
N ASN A 334 -17.75 -22.48 -39.74
CA ASN A 334 -16.64 -22.53 -40.71
C ASN A 334 -16.20 -21.13 -41.19
N ILE A 335 -16.16 -20.17 -40.26
CA ILE A 335 -15.71 -18.80 -40.49
C ILE A 335 -14.30 -18.68 -39.89
N THR A 336 -13.33 -18.25 -40.69
CA THR A 336 -11.95 -18.04 -40.22
C THR A 336 -11.86 -16.77 -39.39
N LEU A 337 -11.37 -16.88 -38.16
CA LEU A 337 -11.07 -15.71 -37.33
C LEU A 337 -9.85 -14.95 -37.88
N PRO A 338 -9.89 -13.61 -37.94
CA PRO A 338 -8.73 -12.80 -38.23
C PRO A 338 -7.62 -13.08 -37.22
N TRP A 339 -6.37 -12.91 -37.64
CA TRP A 339 -5.22 -13.21 -36.78
C TRP A 339 -5.18 -12.34 -35.51
N PHE A 340 -5.71 -11.12 -35.59
CA PHE A 340 -5.81 -10.19 -34.46
C PHE A 340 -6.92 -10.56 -33.47
N CYS A 341 -7.65 -11.66 -33.69
CA CYS A 341 -8.66 -12.19 -32.77
C CYS A 341 -8.20 -13.47 -32.04
N TYR A 342 -6.95 -13.89 -32.22
CA TYR A 342 -6.40 -15.02 -31.45
C TYR A 342 -5.95 -14.56 -30.06
N ASN A 343 -6.08 -15.47 -29.08
CA ASN A 343 -5.63 -15.31 -27.69
C ASN A 343 -6.28 -14.15 -26.91
N LEU A 344 -7.52 -13.80 -27.22
CA LEU A 344 -8.26 -12.70 -26.57
C LEU A 344 -8.56 -12.92 -25.07
N ASP A 345 -8.38 -14.11 -24.51
CA ASP A 345 -8.56 -14.35 -23.08
C ASP A 345 -7.24 -14.72 -22.39
N ASP A 346 -6.13 -14.82 -23.13
CA ASP A 346 -4.86 -15.24 -22.56
C ASP A 346 -4.24 -14.07 -21.81
N THR A 347 -4.42 -14.09 -20.50
CA THR A 347 -3.98 -13.05 -19.59
C THR A 347 -3.25 -13.66 -18.40
N ALA A 348 -2.41 -12.86 -17.75
CA ALA A 348 -1.75 -13.24 -16.51
C ALA A 348 -1.64 -12.03 -15.59
N ASP A 349 -2.04 -12.16 -14.32
CA ASP A 349 -1.81 -11.11 -13.34
C ASP A 349 -0.31 -11.04 -13.04
N ILE A 350 0.27 -9.87 -13.30
CA ILE A 350 1.71 -9.60 -13.16
C ILE A 350 1.98 -8.95 -11.81
N PHE A 351 1.10 -8.05 -11.39
CA PHE A 351 1.24 -7.33 -10.13
C PHE A 351 -0.13 -7.07 -9.52
N THR A 352 -0.22 -7.26 -8.21
CA THR A 352 -1.39 -6.92 -7.42
C THR A 352 -0.95 -6.10 -6.23
N TRP A 353 -1.62 -4.98 -6.00
CA TRP A 353 -1.37 -4.11 -4.87
C TRP A 353 -2.65 -3.89 -4.07
N THR A 354 -2.53 -3.81 -2.75
CA THR A 354 -3.60 -3.39 -1.84
C THR A 354 -3.00 -2.48 -0.76
N PRO A 355 -3.80 -1.69 -0.02
CA PRO A 355 -3.29 -0.97 1.14
C PRO A 355 -2.72 -1.95 2.18
N GLY A 356 -1.45 -1.81 2.56
CA GLY A 356 -0.76 -2.69 3.51
C GLY A 356 0.40 -3.51 2.92
N PRO A 357 0.22 -4.25 1.82
CA PRO A 357 1.34 -4.87 1.10
C PRO A 357 2.20 -3.84 0.37
N ARG A 358 3.48 -4.20 0.24
CA ARG A 358 4.57 -3.29 -0.17
C ARG A 358 4.81 -3.34 -1.66
N ASN A 359 5.58 -2.38 -2.15
CA ASN A 359 6.21 -2.45 -3.45
C ASN A 359 6.94 -3.80 -3.60
N LEU A 360 6.95 -4.35 -4.80
CA LEU A 360 7.53 -5.65 -5.08
C LEU A 360 8.87 -5.44 -5.78
N GLU A 361 9.97 -5.89 -5.18
CA GLU A 361 11.23 -6.14 -5.88
C GLU A 361 11.32 -7.65 -6.16
N LEU A 362 11.65 -8.03 -7.39
CA LEU A 362 11.88 -9.42 -7.75
C LEU A 362 13.32 -9.81 -7.41
N PRO A 363 13.58 -11.09 -7.08
CA PRO A 363 14.94 -11.58 -6.89
C PRO A 363 15.85 -11.29 -8.09
N ASP A 364 17.15 -11.12 -7.83
CA ASP A 364 18.17 -10.71 -8.84
C ASP A 364 18.17 -11.50 -10.16
N ASP A 365 17.71 -12.76 -10.13
CA ASP A 365 17.68 -13.68 -11.27
C ASP A 365 16.29 -13.82 -11.93
N VAL A 366 15.29 -13.04 -11.49
CA VAL A 366 13.90 -13.11 -11.96
C VAL A 366 13.41 -11.76 -12.46
N GLY A 367 12.72 -11.77 -13.60
CA GLY A 367 12.05 -10.59 -14.14
C GLY A 367 10.90 -10.97 -15.06
N PHE A 368 9.90 -10.10 -15.18
CA PHE A 368 8.84 -10.26 -16.17
C PHE A 368 9.31 -9.72 -17.52
N LEU A 369 9.33 -10.59 -18.53
CA LEU A 369 9.69 -10.25 -19.90
C LEU A 369 8.55 -9.50 -20.60
N PHE A 370 8.85 -8.31 -21.11
CA PHE A 370 8.00 -7.51 -21.98
C PHE A 370 8.76 -7.22 -23.29
N GLY A 371 8.04 -7.19 -24.41
CA GLY A 371 8.65 -6.93 -25.72
C GLY A 371 8.08 -7.79 -26.84
N ASN A 372 8.68 -7.69 -28.02
CA ASN A 372 8.11 -8.19 -29.28
C ASN A 372 8.46 -9.67 -29.59
N GLU A 373 8.68 -10.51 -28.58
CA GLU A 373 8.80 -11.95 -28.81
C GLU A 373 7.42 -12.57 -29.05
N SER A 374 7.06 -12.58 -30.34
CA SER A 374 6.11 -13.49 -30.94
C SER A 374 6.46 -14.96 -30.62
N GLY A 375 5.80 -15.55 -29.62
CA GLY A 375 5.61 -17.00 -29.51
C GLY A 375 6.73 -17.80 -28.83
N GLY A 376 6.37 -18.48 -27.74
CA GLY A 376 7.15 -19.60 -27.22
C GLY A 376 7.60 -19.42 -25.78
N SER A 377 6.98 -20.19 -24.90
CA SER A 377 7.53 -20.53 -23.59
C SER A 377 8.99 -20.96 -23.71
N THR A 378 9.90 -20.18 -23.14
CA THR A 378 11.15 -20.70 -22.59
C THR A 378 11.35 -20.07 -21.22
N PRO A 379 11.25 -20.84 -20.13
CA PRO A 379 11.73 -20.36 -18.85
C PRO A 379 13.26 -20.24 -18.96
N CYS A 380 13.78 -19.03 -18.74
CA CYS A 380 15.18 -18.84 -18.42
C CYS A 380 15.51 -19.66 -17.16
N ARG A 381 16.71 -20.23 -17.14
CA ARG A 381 17.14 -21.33 -16.28
C ARG A 381 18.36 -20.94 -15.48
#